data_AF-A0A9E3K5M3-F1
#
_entry.id   AF-A0A9E3K5M3-F1
#
_cell.length_a   1.000
_cell.length_b   1.000
_cell.length_c   1.000
_cell.angle_alpha   90.00
_cell.angle_beta   90.00
_cell.angle_gamma   90.00
#
_symmetry.space_group_name_H-M   'P 1'
#
loop_
_entity.id
_entity.type
_entity.pdbx_description
1 polymer ?
#
loop_
_entity_poly.entity_id
_entity_poly.type
_entity_poly.pdbx_seq_one_letter_code
_entity_poly.pdbx_strand_id
1 'polypeptide(L)'
;MNLVFLATGTGIAPVKAMLEDLSQREEQPRSITVYWGGRVPSDLYWNPQQAEAAHRFVPVLSRATDDWAGVRGHVQDALLRDGFDASSTAVYACGSEAMIHSARAQLLSAGLPERRFHSDAFVSSAPV
;
A
#
# COMPACT_ATOMS: atom_id res chain seq x y z
N MET A 1 16.31 5.85 -0.68
CA MET A 1 15.46 4.65 -0.49
C MET A 1 14.13 4.91 -1.18
N ASN A 2 13.49 3.88 -1.73
CA ASN A 2 12.13 3.91 -2.25
C ASN A 2 11.18 3.45 -1.13
N LEU A 3 10.07 4.15 -0.93
CA LEU A 3 9.01 3.74 -0.01
C LEU A 3 7.81 3.23 -0.79
N VAL A 4 7.30 2.08 -0.38
CA VAL A 4 6.06 1.51 -0.90
C VAL A 4 5.08 1.32 0.24
N PHE A 5 3.88 1.86 0.07
CA PHE A 5 2.77 1.68 1.00
C PHE A 5 1.77 0.71 0.40
N LEU A 6 1.39 -0.32 1.17
CA LEU A 6 0.30 -1.23 0.85
C LEU A 6 -0.84 -0.96 1.83
N ALA A 7 -1.94 -0.40 1.33
CA ALA A 7 -3.11 -0.08 2.14
C ALA A 7 -4.32 -0.91 1.70
N THR A 8 -5.19 -1.29 2.62
CA THR A 8 -6.55 -1.76 2.28
C THR A 8 -7.60 -1.14 3.18
N GLY A 9 -8.75 -0.76 2.61
CA GLY A 9 -9.86 -0.15 3.37
C GLY A 9 -9.38 1.09 4.15
N THR A 10 -9.72 1.15 5.44
CA THR A 10 -9.35 2.25 6.35
C THR A 10 -7.84 2.34 6.65
N GLY A 11 -7.05 1.35 6.26
CA GLY A 11 -5.59 1.40 6.36
C GLY A 11 -4.92 2.51 5.53
N ILE A 12 -5.68 3.20 4.69
CA ILE A 12 -5.21 4.43 4.04
C ILE A 12 -5.00 5.58 5.02
N ALA A 13 -5.71 5.61 6.16
CA ALA A 13 -5.63 6.71 7.12
C ALA A 13 -4.21 6.85 7.74
N PRO A 14 -3.58 5.79 8.30
CA PRO A 14 -2.20 5.88 8.77
C PRO A 14 -1.21 6.15 7.62
N VAL A 15 -1.46 5.65 6.40
CA VAL A 15 -0.63 5.96 5.23
C VAL A 15 -0.67 7.46 4.92
N LYS A 16 -1.86 8.06 4.86
CA LYS A 16 -2.04 9.50 4.67
C LYS A 16 -1.29 10.32 5.72
N ALA A 17 -1.37 9.94 7.00
CA ALA A 17 -0.63 10.62 8.05
C ALA A 17 0.90 10.52 7.87
N MET A 18 1.42 9.37 7.43
CA MET A 18 2.84 9.22 7.11
C MET A 18 3.27 10.06 5.90
N LEU A 19 2.43 10.16 4.87
CA LEU A 19 2.71 10.99 3.70
C LEU A 19 2.73 12.48 4.07
N GLU A 20 1.76 12.93 4.86
CA GLU A 20 1.69 14.30 5.38
C GLU A 20 2.95 14.64 6.20
N ASP A 21 3.39 13.75 7.09
CA ASP A 21 4.62 13.93 7.85
C ASP A 21 5.87 13.95 6.95
N LEU A 22 5.98 13.03 5.98
CA LEU A 22 7.07 12.99 5.01
C LEU A 22 7.16 14.30 4.20
N SER A 23 6.02 14.91 3.85
CA SER A 23 5.99 16.16 3.09
C SER A 23 6.68 17.33 3.81
N GLN A 24 6.79 17.28 5.14
CA GLN A 24 7.40 18.31 5.97
C GLN A 24 8.89 18.06 6.28
N ARG A 25 9.43 16.90 5.88
CA ARG A 25 10.83 16.55 6.15
C ARG A 25 11.76 17.13 5.09
N GLU A 26 12.95 17.56 5.53
CA GLU A 26 14.01 18.02 4.63
C GLU A 26 14.56 16.86 3.77
N GLU A 27 14.73 15.69 4.37
CA GLU A 27 15.17 14.47 3.67
C GLU A 27 13.98 13.72 3.09
N GLN A 28 13.89 13.72 1.77
CA GLN A 28 12.83 13.01 1.05
C GLN A 28 13.28 11.63 0.55
N PRO A 29 12.38 10.63 0.55
CA PRO A 29 12.62 9.38 -0.16
C PRO A 29 12.85 9.63 -1.66
N ARG A 30 13.56 8.69 -2.30
CA ARG A 30 13.80 8.75 -3.75
C ARG A 30 12.50 8.64 -4.55
N SER A 31 11.57 7.83 -4.06
CA SER A 31 10.24 7.67 -4.65
C SER A 31 9.26 7.15 -3.61
N ILE A 32 8.00 7.51 -3.76
CA ILE A 32 6.90 7.00 -2.95
C ILE A 32 5.83 6.43 -3.88
N THR A 33 5.44 5.18 -3.64
CA THR A 33 4.31 4.53 -4.33
C THR A 33 3.32 3.99 -3.31
N VAL A 34 2.03 4.25 -3.52
CA VAL A 34 0.94 3.83 -2.65
C VAL A 34 0.01 2.93 -3.44
N TYR A 35 -0.08 1.66 -3.07
CA TYR A 35 -1.09 0.74 -3.57
C TYR A 35 -2.24 0.72 -2.59
N TRP A 36 -3.42 1.19 -2.99
CA TRP A 36 -4.60 1.22 -2.13
C TRP A 36 -5.69 0.29 -2.63
N GLY A 37 -5.94 -0.76 -1.85
CA GLY A 37 -6.86 -1.84 -2.13
C GLY A 37 -8.27 -1.60 -1.59
N GLY A 38 -9.27 -1.74 -2.46
CA GLY A 38 -10.70 -1.82 -2.14
C GLY A 38 -11.35 -3.06 -2.75
N ARG A 39 -12.61 -3.31 -2.42
CA ARG A 39 -13.45 -4.28 -3.16
C ARG A 39 -14.04 -3.60 -4.37
N VAL A 40 -14.65 -2.43 -4.16
CA VAL A 40 -15.36 -1.63 -5.17
C VAL A 40 -14.86 -0.19 -5.15
N PRO A 41 -15.14 0.63 -6.20
CA PRO A 41 -14.63 2.01 -6.27
C PRO A 41 -15.00 2.88 -5.08
N SER A 42 -16.20 2.70 -4.50
CA SER A 42 -16.65 3.47 -3.33
C SER A 42 -15.86 3.21 -2.05
N ASP A 43 -15.09 2.12 -1.99
CA ASP A 43 -14.20 1.85 -0.86
C ASP A 43 -12.98 2.80 -0.87
N LEU A 44 -12.66 3.38 -2.03
CA LEU A 44 -11.53 4.29 -2.24
C LEU A 44 -11.97 5.74 -2.03
N TYR A 45 -12.36 6.05 -0.78
CA TYR A 45 -13.02 7.30 -0.40
C TYR A 45 -12.14 8.57 -0.37
N TRP A 46 -10.82 8.45 -0.45
CA TRP A 46 -9.88 9.57 -0.40
C TRP A 46 -9.33 9.85 -1.79
N ASN A 47 -9.24 11.12 -2.18
CA ASN A 47 -8.66 11.51 -3.46
C ASN A 47 -7.22 12.02 -3.26
N PRO A 48 -6.19 11.18 -3.43
CA PRO A 48 -4.80 11.58 -3.22
C PRO A 48 -4.27 12.53 -4.29
N GLN A 49 -4.87 12.57 -5.49
CA GLN A 49 -4.41 13.46 -6.58
C GLN A 49 -4.58 14.94 -6.24
N GLN A 50 -5.46 15.27 -5.30
CA GLN A 50 -5.64 16.64 -4.81
C GLN A 50 -4.65 16.99 -3.70
N ALA A 51 -4.06 15.99 -3.04
CA ALA A 51 -3.22 16.18 -1.88
C ALA A 51 -1.72 16.20 -2.23
N GLU A 52 -1.24 15.27 -3.08
CA GLU A 52 0.20 15.01 -3.18
C GLU A 52 0.65 14.65 -4.60
N ALA A 53 0.95 15.67 -5.42
CA ALA A 53 1.27 15.52 -6.85
C ALA A 53 2.58 14.76 -7.14
N ALA A 54 3.47 14.57 -6.15
CA ALA A 54 4.77 13.94 -6.33
C ALA A 54 4.77 12.41 -6.12
N HIS A 55 3.64 11.81 -5.72
CA HIS A 55 3.57 10.40 -5.36
C HIS A 55 2.77 9.58 -6.37
N ARG A 56 3.18 8.32 -6.58
CA ARG A 56 2.45 7.40 -7.45
C ARG A 56 1.36 6.71 -6.63
N PHE A 57 0.10 6.96 -6.97
CA PHE A 57 -1.04 6.29 -6.36
C PHE A 57 -1.62 5.25 -7.32
N VAL A 58 -1.74 4.01 -6.85
CA VAL A 58 -2.23 2.86 -7.63
C VAL A 58 -3.48 2.31 -6.94
N PRO A 59 -4.69 2.70 -7.38
CA PRO A 59 -5.91 2.10 -6.87
C PRO A 59 -6.06 0.67 -7.37
N VAL A 60 -6.34 -0.26 -6.46
CA VAL A 60 -6.46 -1.69 -6.75
C VAL A 60 -7.82 -2.19 -6.28
N LEU A 61 -8.58 -2.84 -7.15
CA LEU A 61 -9.90 -3.37 -6.80
C LEU A 61 -9.96 -4.89 -6.94
N SER A 62 -10.34 -5.55 -5.84
CA SER A 62 -10.49 -7.01 -5.80
C SER A 62 -11.82 -7.53 -6.36
N ARG A 63 -12.84 -6.66 -6.44
CA ARG A 63 -14.16 -6.95 -7.03
C ARG A 63 -14.55 -5.85 -8.01
N ALA A 64 -13.61 -5.47 -8.86
CA ALA A 64 -13.80 -4.41 -9.81
C ALA A 64 -14.89 -4.77 -10.83
N THR A 65 -15.77 -3.81 -11.15
CA THR A 65 -16.75 -3.90 -12.24
C THR A 65 -16.04 -3.88 -13.60
N ASP A 66 -16.72 -4.28 -14.68
CA ASP A 66 -16.09 -4.41 -16.01
C ASP A 66 -15.55 -3.09 -16.55
N ASP A 67 -16.14 -1.96 -16.15
CA ASP A 67 -15.73 -0.60 -16.52
C ASP A 67 -14.50 -0.09 -15.75
N TRP A 68 -13.99 -0.82 -14.75
CA TRP A 68 -12.77 -0.44 -14.04
C TRP A 68 -11.53 -0.55 -14.92
N ALA A 69 -10.95 0.60 -15.26
CA ALA A 69 -9.71 0.69 -16.04
C ALA A 69 -8.43 0.55 -15.21
N GLY A 70 -8.53 0.58 -13.88
CA GLY A 70 -7.38 0.48 -12.98
C GLY A 70 -6.93 -0.96 -12.71
N VAL A 71 -6.06 -1.13 -11.72
CA VAL A 71 -5.51 -2.46 -11.38
C VAL A 71 -6.60 -3.32 -10.72
N ARG A 72 -6.70 -4.58 -11.18
CA ARG A 72 -7.58 -5.60 -10.62
C ARG A 72 -6.78 -6.59 -9.77
N GLY A 73 -7.38 -7.06 -8.67
CA GLY A 73 -6.78 -8.05 -7.78
C GLY A 73 -6.39 -7.48 -6.42
N HIS A 74 -5.21 -7.82 -5.92
CA HIS A 74 -4.71 -7.39 -4.62
C HIS A 74 -3.42 -6.56 -4.72
N VAL A 75 -3.18 -5.73 -3.69
CA VAL A 75 -2.09 -4.74 -3.68
C VAL A 75 -0.70 -5.35 -3.73
N GLN A 76 -0.49 -6.51 -3.09
CA GLN A 76 0.79 -7.21 -3.13
C GLN A 76 1.10 -7.77 -4.53
N ASP A 77 0.08 -8.26 -5.24
CA ASP A 77 0.23 -8.77 -6.61
C ASP A 77 0.54 -7.62 -7.57
N ALA A 78 -0.06 -6.45 -7.34
CA ALA A 78 0.22 -5.24 -8.10
C ALA A 78 1.67 -4.79 -7.92
N LEU A 79 2.18 -4.75 -6.69
CA LEU A 79 3.59 -4.43 -6.40
C LEU A 79 4.54 -5.45 -7.05
N LEU A 80 4.25 -6.75 -6.96
CA LEU A 80 5.09 -7.78 -7.57
C LEU A 80 5.13 -7.67 -9.10
N ARG A 81 4.00 -7.32 -9.72
CA ARG A 81 3.91 -7.10 -11.17
C ARG A 81 4.70 -5.87 -11.61
N ASP A 82 4.61 -4.78 -10.85
CA ASP A 82 5.40 -3.56 -11.11
C ASP A 82 6.90 -3.79 -10.87
N GLY A 83 7.23 -4.72 -9.97
CA GLY A 83 8.59 -5.02 -9.55
C GLY A 83 9.14 -4.01 -8.55
N PHE A 84 10.15 -4.41 -7.79
CA PHE A 84 10.85 -3.55 -6.86
C PHE A 84 12.32 -3.95 -6.73
N ASP A 85 13.18 -3.00 -6.39
CA ASP A 85 14.56 -3.27 -6.03
C ASP A 85 14.66 -3.57 -4.53
N ALA A 86 14.85 -4.83 -4.18
CA ALA A 86 14.96 -5.29 -2.79
C ALA A 86 16.10 -4.61 -2.01
N SER A 87 17.16 -4.14 -2.70
CA SER A 87 18.31 -3.47 -2.08
C SER A 87 18.03 -2.01 -1.72
N SER A 88 16.99 -1.40 -2.30
CA SER A 88 16.65 0.01 -2.13
C SER A 88 15.18 0.30 -1.83
N THR A 89 14.37 -0.71 -1.49
CA THR A 89 12.94 -0.56 -1.17
C THR A 89 12.63 -0.94 0.29
N ALA A 90 11.79 -0.14 0.94
CA ALA A 90 11.11 -0.49 2.20
C ALA A 90 9.59 -0.44 2.00
N VAL A 91 8.88 -1.38 2.63
CA VAL A 91 7.44 -1.58 2.47
C VAL A 91 6.75 -1.36 3.82
N TYR A 92 5.69 -0.55 3.81
CA TYR A 92 4.80 -0.32 4.95
C TYR A 92 3.39 -0.80 4.60
N ALA A 93 2.89 -1.80 5.32
CA ALA A 93 1.59 -2.41 5.07
C ALA A 93 0.58 -2.08 6.18
N CYS A 94 -0.55 -1.46 5.84
CA CYS A 94 -1.60 -1.07 6.78
C CYS A 94 -2.97 -1.53 6.28
N GLY A 95 -3.68 -2.36 7.04
CA GLY A 95 -4.96 -2.88 6.58
C GLY A 95 -5.38 -4.20 7.20
N SER A 96 -6.14 -4.98 6.43
CA SER A 96 -6.62 -6.29 6.89
C SER A 96 -5.45 -7.24 7.14
N GLU A 97 -5.59 -8.07 8.18
CA GLU A 97 -4.58 -9.06 8.55
C GLU A 97 -4.25 -10.02 7.40
N ALA A 98 -5.27 -10.45 6.66
CA ALA A 98 -5.10 -11.31 5.49
C ALA A 98 -4.22 -10.67 4.40
N MET A 99 -4.39 -9.37 4.13
CA MET A 99 -3.53 -8.65 3.18
C MET A 99 -2.09 -8.59 3.68
N ILE A 100 -1.88 -8.25 4.97
CA ILE A 100 -0.55 -8.10 5.54
C ILE A 100 0.21 -9.42 5.52
N HIS A 101 -0.42 -10.53 5.94
CA HIS A 101 0.19 -11.86 5.90
C HIS A 101 0.55 -12.28 4.48
N SER A 102 -0.37 -12.08 3.52
CA SER A 102 -0.12 -12.41 2.11
C SER A 102 1.02 -11.56 1.53
N ALA A 103 1.00 -10.24 1.76
CA ALA A 103 2.04 -9.33 1.29
C ALA A 103 3.41 -9.70 1.85
N ARG A 104 3.48 -9.95 3.16
CA ARG A 104 4.73 -10.34 3.82
C ARG A 104 5.30 -11.62 3.23
N ALA A 105 4.50 -12.68 3.14
CA ALA A 105 4.95 -13.97 2.63
C ALA A 105 5.48 -13.86 1.19
N GLN A 106 4.72 -13.19 0.31
CA GLN A 106 5.10 -13.09 -1.10
C GLN A 106 6.30 -12.17 -1.33
N LEU A 107 6.39 -11.02 -0.65
CA LEU A 107 7.48 -10.06 -0.86
C LEU A 107 8.81 -10.58 -0.31
N LEU A 108 8.79 -11.30 0.82
CA LEU A 108 9.99 -11.99 1.32
C LEU A 108 10.43 -13.08 0.35
N SER A 109 9.49 -13.86 -0.21
CA SER A 109 9.79 -14.84 -1.27
C SER A 109 10.39 -14.20 -2.52
N ALA A 110 9.97 -12.97 -2.85
CA ALA A 110 10.52 -12.16 -3.93
C ALA A 110 11.84 -11.43 -3.57
N GLY A 111 12.40 -11.69 -2.37
CA GLY A 111 13.71 -11.19 -1.97
C GLY A 111 13.71 -9.90 -1.15
N LEU A 112 12.54 -9.35 -0.76
CA LEU A 112 12.49 -8.23 0.17
C LEU A 112 13.06 -8.66 1.53
N PRO A 113 14.09 -7.98 2.07
CA PRO A 113 14.60 -8.34 3.37
C PRO A 113 13.58 -8.07 4.47
N GLU A 114 13.42 -9.02 5.40
CA GLU A 114 12.43 -8.96 6.47
C GLU A 114 12.44 -7.65 7.27
N ARG A 115 13.65 -7.14 7.60
CA ARG A 115 13.83 -5.86 8.33
C ARG A 115 13.27 -4.62 7.61
N ARG A 116 12.87 -4.75 6.35
CA ARG A 116 12.33 -3.69 5.49
C ARG A 116 10.85 -3.86 5.18
N PHE A 117 10.21 -4.85 5.79
CA PHE A 117 8.75 -5.00 5.77
C PHE A 117 8.21 -4.59 7.14
N HIS A 118 7.46 -3.50 7.17
CA HIS A 118 6.82 -2.94 8.35
C HIS A 118 5.30 -3.09 8.19
N SER A 119 4.59 -3.35 9.28
CA SER A 119 3.13 -3.48 9.22
C SER A 119 2.42 -3.02 10.47
N ASP A 120 1.23 -2.48 10.27
CA ASP A 120 0.23 -2.20 11.32
C ASP A 120 -1.11 -2.84 10.92
N ALA A 121 -1.58 -3.80 11.72
CA ALA A 121 -2.73 -4.63 11.40
C ALA A 121 -3.98 -4.19 12.15
N PHE A 122 -5.10 -4.04 11.44
CA PHE A 122 -6.40 -3.84 12.08
C PHE A 122 -6.94 -5.18 12.58
N VAL A 123 -6.84 -5.40 13.88
CA VAL A 123 -7.41 -6.56 14.57
C VAL A 123 -8.77 -6.20 15.19
N SER A 124 -9.76 -7.06 14.98
CA SER A 124 -11.06 -6.95 15.67
C SER A 124 -10.84 -7.17 17.17
N SER A 125 -11.42 -6.31 18.02
CA SER A 125 -11.43 -6.49 19.47
C SER A 125 -12.56 -7.40 19.96
N ALA A 126 -13.41 -7.90 19.05
CA ALA A 126 -14.45 -8.86 19.43
C ALA A 126 -13.80 -10.21 19.81
N PRO A 127 -14.28 -10.87 20.88
CA PRO A 127 -13.80 -12.21 21.22
C PRO A 127 -14.10 -13.18 20.07
N VAL A 128 -13.10 -14.00 19.74
CA VAL A 128 -13.23 -15.18 18.86
C VAL A 128 -14.01 -16.30 19.52
#